data_AF-A0A2E8S3Q1-F1
#
_entry.id   AF-A0A2E8S3Q1-F1
#
_cell.length_a   1.000
_cell.length_b   1.000
_cell.length_c   1.000
_cell.angle_alpha   90.00
_cell.angle_beta   90.00
_cell.angle_gamma   90.00
#
_symmetry.space_group_name_H-M   'P 1'
#
loop_
_entity.id
_entity.type
_entity.pdbx_description
1 polymer ?
#
loop_
_entity_poly.entity_id
_entity_poly.type
_entity_poly.pdbx_seq_one_letter_code
_entity_poly.pdbx_strand_id
1 'polypeptide(L)'
;MLKKRLKLFMWGPSGVGKTTLGLQFPQPVIIDLEGGAYLYGDSYDFDIFRTSSTDEVKDAVDWLNTHQHSYKTLIIDPMTVYRDALQWKWSNIFLRRNKDSKGYRFEFYNLQARDWMTKWRGMHSPRGPCSVRGGKFGRPPGPARRIK
;
A
#
# COMPACT_ATOMS: atom_id res chain seq x y z
N MET A 1 -25.74 7.35 9.11
CA MET A 1 -25.81 6.64 7.81
C MET A 1 -24.41 6.14 7.44
N LEU A 2 -24.26 4.84 7.18
CA LEU A 2 -22.98 4.25 6.78
C LEU A 2 -22.77 4.51 5.27
N LYS A 3 -21.85 5.42 4.92
CA LYS A 3 -21.59 5.79 3.53
C LYS A 3 -20.84 4.65 2.83
N LYS A 4 -21.51 3.89 1.95
CA LYS A 4 -20.87 2.82 1.16
C LYS A 4 -19.79 3.43 0.27
N ARG A 5 -18.59 2.82 0.28
CA ARG A 5 -17.47 3.17 -0.60
C ARG A 5 -17.32 2.10 -1.68
N LEU A 6 -17.08 2.52 -2.92
CA LEU A 6 -16.74 1.60 -4.00
C LEU A 6 -15.31 1.07 -3.78
N LYS A 7 -15.14 -0.25 -3.85
CA LYS A 7 -13.82 -0.90 -3.92
C LYS A 7 -13.73 -1.59 -5.26
N LEU A 8 -12.77 -1.17 -6.08
CA LEU A 8 -12.59 -1.68 -7.44
C LEU A 8 -11.21 -2.33 -7.55
N PHE A 9 -11.16 -3.54 -8.11
CA PHE A 9 -9.93 -4.20 -8.47
C PHE A 9 -9.89 -4.33 -9.99
N MET A 10 -8.93 -3.66 -10.62
CA MET A 10 -8.76 -3.64 -12.08
C MET A 10 -7.54 -4.49 -12.45
N TRP A 11 -7.72 -5.40 -13.40
CA TRP A 11 -6.64 -6.27 -13.89
C TRP A 11 -6.69 -6.35 -15.41
N GLY A 12 -5.51 -6.49 -16.01
CA GLY A 12 -5.32 -6.63 -17.45
C GLY A 12 -3.91 -6.23 -17.88
N PRO A 13 -3.54 -6.47 -19.15
CA PRO A 13 -2.23 -6.13 -19.71
C PRO A 13 -1.84 -4.66 -19.51
N SER A 14 -0.55 -4.35 -19.64
CA SER A 14 -0.10 -2.95 -19.65
C SER A 14 -0.77 -2.19 -20.81
N GLY A 15 -1.02 -0.90 -20.63
CA GLY A 15 -1.60 -0.04 -21.67
C GLY A 15 -3.11 -0.13 -21.88
N VAL A 16 -3.86 -1.03 -21.23
CA VAL A 16 -5.33 -1.13 -21.38
C VAL A 16 -6.13 0.00 -20.70
N GLY A 17 -5.47 1.02 -20.16
CA GLY A 17 -6.12 2.20 -19.57
C GLY A 17 -6.59 2.06 -18.12
N LYS A 18 -6.03 1.15 -17.32
CA LYS A 18 -6.41 0.94 -15.90
C LYS A 18 -6.18 2.21 -15.06
N THR A 19 -4.97 2.76 -15.10
CA THR A 19 -4.60 3.98 -14.39
C THR A 19 -5.40 5.17 -14.92
N THR A 20 -5.57 5.25 -16.24
CA THR A 20 -6.40 6.26 -16.92
C THR A 20 -7.84 6.27 -16.40
N LEU A 21 -8.49 5.11 -16.27
CA LEU A 21 -9.84 5.00 -15.71
C LEU A 21 -9.87 5.42 -14.23
N GLY A 22 -8.84 5.05 -13.46
CA GLY A 22 -8.68 5.49 -12.08
C GLY A 22 -8.62 7.01 -11.92
N LEU A 23 -7.87 7.67 -12.81
CA LEU A 23 -7.67 9.13 -12.79
C LEU A 23 -8.91 9.93 -13.22
N GLN A 24 -9.91 9.29 -13.83
CA GLN A 24 -11.18 9.94 -14.17
C GLN A 24 -12.12 10.10 -12.95
N PHE A 25 -11.84 9.41 -11.85
CA PHE A 25 -12.62 9.57 -10.62
C PHE A 25 -12.33 10.91 -9.93
N PRO A 26 -13.28 11.45 -9.15
CA PRO A 26 -13.13 12.78 -8.55
C PRO A 26 -12.00 12.82 -7.52
N GLN A 27 -11.20 13.89 -7.56
CA GLN A 27 -10.11 14.20 -6.61
C GLN A 27 -9.26 12.98 -6.25
N PRO A 28 -8.57 12.38 -7.24
CA PRO A 28 -7.79 11.18 -7.04
C PRO A 28 -6.43 11.49 -6.39
N VAL A 29 -6.00 10.59 -5.52
CA VAL A 29 -4.61 10.47 -5.04
C VAL A 29 -4.09 9.08 -5.38
N ILE A 30 -2.87 8.99 -5.90
CA ILE A 30 -2.25 7.72 -6.28
C ILE A 30 -1.07 7.40 -5.35
N ILE A 31 -1.06 6.18 -4.84
CA ILE A 31 0.12 5.56 -4.26
C ILE A 31 0.82 4.81 -5.39
N ASP A 32 1.94 5.37 -5.86
CA ASP A 32 2.70 4.88 -7.01
C ASP A 32 3.89 4.03 -6.55
N LEU A 33 3.83 2.74 -6.86
CA LEU A 33 4.81 1.74 -6.44
C LEU A 33 5.93 1.51 -7.47
N GLU A 34 5.73 1.91 -8.72
CA GLU A 34 6.68 1.66 -9.83
C GLU A 34 7.19 2.94 -10.50
N GLY A 35 6.57 4.09 -10.24
CA GLY A 35 6.95 5.38 -10.84
C GLY A 35 6.25 5.68 -12.17
N GLY A 36 5.28 4.86 -12.59
CA GLY A 36 4.59 5.02 -13.86
C GLY A 36 3.58 6.17 -13.87
N ALA A 37 3.17 6.66 -12.70
CA ALA A 37 2.12 7.66 -12.59
C ALA A 37 2.54 9.04 -13.14
N TYR A 38 3.84 9.34 -13.16
CA TYR A 38 4.37 10.61 -13.68
C TYR A 38 3.95 10.90 -15.13
N LEU A 39 3.78 9.85 -15.95
CA LEU A 39 3.41 9.95 -17.37
C LEU A 39 2.02 10.57 -17.60
N TYR A 40 1.19 10.65 -16.55
CA TYR A 40 -0.17 11.18 -16.64
C TYR A 40 -0.29 12.62 -16.12
N GLY A 41 0.78 13.20 -15.57
CA GLY A 41 0.76 14.51 -14.89
C GLY A 41 0.32 15.68 -15.77
N ASP A 42 0.60 15.62 -17.07
CA ASP A 42 0.21 16.67 -18.02
C ASP A 42 -1.26 16.58 -18.45
N SER A 43 -1.90 15.42 -18.26
CA SER A 43 -3.24 15.12 -18.76
C SER A 43 -4.32 15.06 -17.67
N TYR A 44 -3.93 14.92 -16.40
CA TYR A 44 -4.84 14.72 -15.28
C TYR A 44 -4.41 15.55 -14.07
N ASP A 45 -5.37 16.00 -13.27
CA ASP A 45 -5.14 16.69 -12.00
C ASP A 45 -5.26 15.69 -10.84
N PHE A 46 -4.13 15.34 -10.22
CA PHE A 46 -4.03 14.34 -9.17
C PHE A 46 -2.75 14.52 -8.34
N ASP A 47 -2.78 14.01 -7.11
CA ASP A 47 -1.59 13.97 -6.26
C ASP A 47 -0.96 12.58 -6.24
N ILE A 48 0.38 12.53 -6.17
CA ILE A 48 1.19 11.31 -6.22
C ILE A 48 1.96 11.15 -4.92
N PHE A 49 1.83 9.98 -4.30
CA PHE A 49 2.70 9.50 -3.23
C PHE A 49 3.51 8.30 -3.72
N ARG A 50 4.80 8.51 -3.99
CA ARG A 50 5.68 7.46 -4.52
C ARG A 50 6.37 6.70 -3.39
N THR A 51 6.23 5.39 -3.36
CA THR A 51 6.90 4.52 -2.39
C THR A 51 6.97 3.08 -2.88
N SER A 52 8.03 2.35 -2.55
CA SER A 52 8.09 0.89 -2.71
C SER A 52 7.93 0.13 -1.38
N SER A 53 7.67 0.83 -0.28
CA SER A 53 7.63 0.30 1.09
C SER A 53 6.20 -0.03 1.52
N THR A 54 5.94 -1.27 1.91
CA THR A 54 4.61 -1.66 2.44
C THR A 54 4.22 -0.95 3.73
N ASP A 55 5.18 -0.51 4.54
CA ASP A 55 4.91 0.28 5.74
C ASP A 55 4.46 1.69 5.37
N GLU A 56 5.13 2.33 4.42
CA GLU A 56 4.76 3.67 3.96
C GLU A 56 3.39 3.67 3.26
N VAL A 57 3.04 2.61 2.51
CA VAL A 57 1.69 2.45 1.96
C VAL A 57 0.64 2.39 3.09
N LYS A 58 0.91 1.62 4.15
CA LYS A 58 0.01 1.52 5.30
C LYS A 58 -0.13 2.87 5.99
N ASP A 59 0.97 3.55 6.24
CA ASP A 59 0.98 4.85 6.92
C ASP A 59 0.26 5.93 6.10
N ALA A 60 0.40 5.90 4.77
CA ALA A 60 -0.36 6.78 3.87
C ALA A 60 -1.87 6.50 3.94
N VAL A 61 -2.28 5.23 3.95
CA VAL A 61 -3.70 4.86 4.11
C VAL A 61 -4.24 5.27 5.48
N ASP A 62 -3.45 5.09 6.54
CA ASP A 62 -3.82 5.49 7.89
C ASP A 62 -3.96 7.03 7.98
N TRP A 63 -3.07 7.78 7.34
CA TRP A 63 -3.15 9.23 7.24
C TRP A 63 -4.43 9.69 6.54
N LEU A 64 -4.77 9.11 5.39
CA LEU A 64 -6.02 9.38 4.64
C LEU A 64 -7.29 9.01 5.42
N ASN A 65 -7.21 8.10 6.39
CA ASN A 65 -8.36 7.76 7.22
C ASN A 65 -8.53 8.68 8.43
N THR A 66 -7.48 9.37 8.85
CA THR A 66 -7.44 10.11 10.13
C THR A 66 -7.38 11.62 9.97
N HIS A 67 -6.86 12.12 8.85
CA HIS A 67 -6.69 13.55 8.60
C HIS A 67 -7.77 14.09 7.66
N GLN A 68 -8.09 15.38 7.78
CA GLN A 68 -8.97 16.05 6.84
C GLN A 68 -8.23 16.32 5.53
N HIS A 69 -8.86 15.96 4.41
CA HIS A 69 -8.36 16.20 3.07
C HIS A 69 -9.52 16.27 2.07
N SER A 70 -9.24 16.73 0.86
CA SER A 70 -10.23 16.84 -0.22
C SER A 70 -10.33 15.57 -1.10
N TYR A 71 -9.38 14.63 -0.99
CA TYR A 71 -9.38 13.42 -1.82
C TYR A 71 -10.64 12.57 -1.65
N LYS A 72 -11.18 12.08 -2.78
CA LYS A 72 -12.37 11.22 -2.82
C LYS A 72 -12.07 9.83 -3.39
N THR A 73 -10.94 9.67 -4.09
CA THR A 73 -10.48 8.40 -4.64
C THR A 73 -9.04 8.15 -4.27
N LEU A 74 -8.77 6.94 -3.76
CA LEU A 74 -7.42 6.42 -3.57
C LEU A 74 -7.15 5.35 -4.64
N ILE A 75 -6.05 5.51 -5.36
CA ILE A 75 -5.53 4.55 -6.33
C ILE A 75 -4.24 3.95 -5.77
N ILE A 76 -4.07 2.63 -5.89
CA ILE A 76 -2.82 1.94 -5.57
C ILE A 76 -2.36 1.26 -6.85
N ASP A 77 -1.23 1.70 -7.41
CA ASP A 77 -0.78 1.26 -8.73
C ASP A 77 0.72 0.90 -8.75
N PRO A 78 1.12 -0.31 -9.17
CA PRO A 78 0.28 -1.50 -9.38
C PRO A 78 0.07 -2.32 -8.11
N MET A 79 -1.07 -3.01 -8.05
CA MET A 79 -1.37 -3.94 -6.94
C MET A 79 -0.40 -5.13 -6.87
N THR A 80 0.22 -5.54 -7.99
CA THR A 80 1.15 -6.68 -8.05
C THR A 80 2.36 -6.45 -7.15
N VAL A 81 3.05 -5.31 -7.28
CA VAL A 81 4.21 -4.98 -6.45
C VAL A 81 3.85 -4.91 -4.98
N TYR A 82 2.71 -4.31 -4.66
CA TYR A 82 2.24 -4.24 -3.27
C TYR A 82 1.96 -5.63 -2.69
N ARG A 83 1.31 -6.51 -3.46
CA ARG A 83 1.04 -7.90 -3.05
C ARG A 83 2.34 -8.65 -2.79
N ASP A 84 3.30 -8.55 -3.69
CA ASP A 84 4.57 -9.28 -3.58
C ASP A 84 5.37 -8.79 -2.37
N ALA A 85 5.48 -7.47 -2.20
CA ALA A 85 6.15 -6.88 -1.05
C ALA A 85 5.47 -7.28 0.28
N LEU A 86 4.14 -7.33 0.31
CA LEU A 86 3.40 -7.85 1.46
C LEU A 86 3.68 -9.34 1.68
N GLN A 87 3.67 -10.16 0.63
CA GLN A 87 3.94 -11.59 0.77
C GLN A 87 5.34 -11.82 1.35
N TRP A 88 6.36 -11.17 0.78
CA TRP A 88 7.74 -11.21 1.26
C TRP A 88 7.88 -10.80 2.73
N LYS A 89 7.28 -9.66 3.12
CA LYS A 89 7.33 -9.18 4.51
C LYS A 89 6.74 -10.18 5.49
N TRP A 90 5.60 -10.77 5.15
CA TRP A 90 4.91 -11.69 6.06
C TRP A 90 5.59 -13.06 6.11
N SER A 91 6.10 -13.58 4.99
CA SER A 91 6.95 -14.77 4.98
C SER A 91 8.19 -14.58 5.86
N ASN A 92 8.85 -13.42 5.79
CA ASN A 92 9.99 -13.09 6.66
C ASN A 92 9.62 -13.05 8.16
N ILE A 93 8.48 -12.45 8.50
CA ILE A 93 7.99 -12.41 9.90
C ILE A 93 7.67 -13.82 10.40
N PHE A 94 7.04 -14.64 9.57
CA PHE A 94 6.66 -16.00 9.94
C PHE A 94 7.89 -16.91 10.12
N LEU A 95 8.85 -16.84 9.19
CA LEU A 95 10.14 -17.55 9.29
C LEU A 95 10.90 -17.15 10.56
N ARG A 96 10.91 -15.85 10.91
CA ARG A 96 11.55 -15.38 12.14
C ARG A 96 10.87 -15.89 13.42
N ARG A 97 9.55 -16.07 13.40
CA ARG A 97 8.77 -16.57 14.56
C ARG A 97 8.86 -18.08 14.74
N ASN A 98 9.08 -18.84 13.66
CA ASN A 98 9.16 -20.30 13.68
C ASN A 98 10.59 -20.86 13.66
N LYS A 99 11.62 -20.05 13.98
CA LYS A 99 13.03 -20.47 13.97
C LYS A 99 13.30 -21.73 14.81
N ASP A 100 12.54 -21.96 15.88
CA ASP A 100 12.75 -23.07 16.82
C ASP A 100 11.81 -24.28 16.58
N SER A 101 11.02 -24.27 15.51
CA SER A 101 10.07 -25.36 15.23
C SER A 101 10.74 -26.53 14.49
N LYS A 102 10.58 -27.76 15.00
CA LYS A 102 11.05 -28.99 14.36
C LYS A 102 10.38 -29.16 12.98
N GLY A 103 11.13 -28.92 11.89
CA GLY A 103 10.61 -28.93 10.51
C GLY A 103 10.96 -27.69 9.67
N TYR A 104 11.72 -26.74 10.22
CA TYR A 104 12.18 -25.53 9.54
C TYR A 104 12.96 -25.86 8.24
N ARG A 105 12.37 -25.56 7.07
CA ARG A 105 13.05 -25.53 5.77
C ARG A 105 13.12 -24.08 5.29
N PHE A 106 14.30 -23.65 4.84
CA PHE A 106 14.58 -22.30 4.31
C PHE A 106 13.83 -21.97 3.00
N GLU A 107 13.06 -22.92 2.48
CA GLU A 107 12.39 -22.82 1.19
C GLU A 107 11.02 -22.17 1.36
N PHE A 108 10.88 -20.97 0.81
CA PHE A 108 9.63 -20.29 0.46
C PHE A 108 8.38 -20.73 1.23
N TYR A 109 8.05 -20.02 2.33
CA TYR A 109 6.73 -20.14 2.93
C TYR A 109 5.69 -19.60 1.96
N ASN A 110 5.01 -20.50 1.26
CA ASN A 110 3.89 -20.17 0.38
C ASN A 110 2.66 -19.91 1.25
N LEU A 111 2.31 -18.63 1.44
CA LEU A 111 1.17 -18.21 2.26
C LEU A 111 -0.12 -18.83 1.72
N GLN A 112 -0.69 -19.77 2.46
CA GLN A 112 -1.97 -20.39 2.13
C GLN A 112 -3.13 -19.47 2.52
N ALA A 113 -4.30 -19.68 1.94
CA ALA A 113 -5.52 -18.90 2.25
C ALA A 113 -5.83 -18.84 3.77
N ARG A 114 -5.48 -19.90 4.51
CA ARG A 114 -5.63 -19.95 5.98
C ARG A 114 -4.69 -19.00 6.72
N ASP A 115 -3.47 -18.79 6.21
CA ASP A 115 -2.50 -17.88 6.81
C ASP A 115 -2.95 -16.41 6.73
N TRP A 116 -3.73 -16.07 5.69
CA TRP A 116 -4.31 -14.73 5.55
C TRP A 116 -5.29 -14.38 6.67
N MET A 117 -6.00 -15.38 7.22
CA MET A 117 -6.94 -15.15 8.33
C MET A 117 -6.19 -14.91 9.65
N THR A 118 -5.07 -15.61 9.86
CA THR A 118 -4.14 -15.37 10.98
C THR A 118 -3.49 -13.98 10.86
N LYS A 119 -3.08 -13.59 9.65
CA LYS A 119 -2.57 -12.26 9.33
C LYS A 119 -3.59 -11.16 9.63
N TRP A 120 -4.86 -11.34 9.22
CA TRP A 120 -5.94 -10.37 9.51
C TRP A 120 -6.09 -10.10 11.01
N ARG A 121 -6.05 -11.15 11.83
CA ARG A 121 -6.09 -11.06 13.30
C ARG A 121 -4.84 -10.38 13.88
N GLY A 122 -3.66 -10.66 13.32
CA GLY A 122 -2.41 -10.03 13.73
C GLY A 122 -2.31 -8.55 13.37
N MET A 123 -2.90 -8.12 12.25
CA MET A 123 -2.91 -6.74 11.76
C MET A 123 -3.76 -5.80 12.63
N HIS A 124 -4.75 -6.33 13.34
CA HIS A 124 -5.67 -5.58 14.21
C HIS A 124 -5.39 -5.81 15.71
N SER A 125 -4.30 -6.51 16.05
CA SER A 125 -3.90 -6.69 17.44
C SER A 125 -3.24 -5.40 17.96
N PRO A 126 -3.68 -4.83 19.10
CA PRO A 126 -3.05 -3.65 19.71
C PRO A 126 -1.61 -3.94 20.21
N ARG A 127 -1.17 -5.19 20.17
CA ARG A 127 0.22 -5.61 20.39
C ARG A 127 0.91 -5.89 19.05
N GLY A 128 1.12 -4.82 18.26
CA GLY A 128 2.11 -4.82 17.18
C GLY A 128 3.53 -4.88 17.75
N PRO A 129 4.54 -5.33 16.97
CA PRO A 129 5.90 -5.47 17.48
C PRO A 129 6.45 -4.11 17.92
N CYS A 130 7.08 -4.16 19.08
CA CYS A 130 7.75 -3.08 19.80
C CYS A 130 8.50 -2.10 18.89
N SER A 131 8.37 -0.81 19.24
CA SER A 131 8.99 0.36 18.62
C SER A 131 10.43 0.15 18.15
N VAL A 132 10.68 0.42 16.87
CA VAL A 132 12.02 0.82 16.41
C VAL A 132 12.16 2.30 16.74
N ARG A 133 12.96 2.62 17.75
CA ARG A 133 13.39 3.98 18.06
C ARG A 133 14.28 4.49 16.93
N GLY A 134 14.04 5.75 16.53
CA GLY A 134 15.11 6.63 16.08
C GLY A 134 15.30 6.83 14.57
N GLY A 135 14.23 7.04 13.81
CA GLY A 135 14.30 7.84 12.59
C GLY A 135 13.61 9.17 12.87
N LYS A 136 14.36 10.27 12.90
CA LYS A 136 13.77 11.61 13.00
C LYS A 136 12.73 11.74 11.88
N PHE A 137 11.46 11.97 12.24
CA PHE A 137 10.46 12.55 11.36
C PHE A 137 11.00 13.92 10.93
N GLY A 138 11.86 13.93 9.90
CA GLY A 138 12.09 15.10 9.09
C GLY A 138 10.75 15.48 8.50
N ARG A 139 10.47 16.78 8.50
CA ARG A 139 9.21 17.42 8.10
C ARG A 139 8.43 16.64 7.02
N PRO A 140 7.08 16.61 7.11
CA PRO A 140 6.27 16.12 6.01
C PRO A 140 6.71 16.82 4.71
N PRO A 141 6.69 16.15 3.54
CA PRO A 141 6.86 16.85 2.29
C PRO A 141 5.85 18.00 2.28
N GLY A 142 6.33 19.21 1.99
CA GLY A 142 5.46 20.35 1.74
C GLY A 142 4.43 20.01 0.65
N PRO A 143 3.44 20.89 0.42
CA PRO A 143 2.41 20.64 -0.60
C PRO A 143 3.06 20.12 -1.87
N ALA A 144 2.52 19.00 -2.38
CA ALA A 144 2.99 18.33 -3.59
C ALA A 144 3.27 19.40 -4.64
N ARG A 145 4.53 19.53 -5.05
CA ARG A 145 4.89 20.55 -6.03
C ARG A 145 4.20 20.16 -7.33
N ARG A 146 3.22 20.97 -7.72
CA ARG A 146 2.85 21.17 -9.11
C ARG A 146 4.14 21.55 -9.85
N ILE A 147 4.71 20.60 -10.58
CA ILE A 147 5.76 20.90 -11.55
C ILE A 147 5.03 21.56 -12.71
N LYS A 148 5.37 22.82 -12.97
CA LYS A 148 4.96 23.54 -14.18
C LYS A 148 5.74 23.01 -15.38
#